data_AF-A0A9P6ZX24-F1
#
_entry.id   AF-A0A9P6ZX24-F1
#
_cell.length_a   1.000
_cell.length_b   1.000
_cell.length_c   1.000
_cell.angle_alpha   90.00
_cell.angle_beta   90.00
_cell.angle_gamma   90.00
#
_symmetry.space_group_name_H-M   'P 1'
#
loop_
_entity.id
_entity.type
_entity.pdbx_description
1 polymer ?
#
loop_
_entity_poly.entity_id
_entity_poly.type
_entity_poly.pdbx_seq_one_letter_code
_entity_poly.pdbx_strand_id
1 'polypeptide(L)'
;MTKLPTLTAYVDAMQKLLAFILQIPPIDPSTHLRTAFLLRLTGDVMTSVPGYPPQMTELQTLLDFLDDLDQAWSAVLKNQVWDPAAGEGVDLIVPVDKIKPGDPPIRSSPVSQTERTRLHSLLVTGTAGLEEWMTGLNTRGEDYQIALQRAGLLQGFDDLFSVTLSEMGTQV
;
A
#
# COMPACT_ATOMS: atom_id res chain seq x y z
N MET A 1 -2.13 5.90 -25.90
CA MET A 1 -1.44 4.94 -25.01
C MET A 1 -0.25 5.65 -24.40
N THR A 2 -0.41 6.21 -23.20
CA THR A 2 0.71 6.69 -22.41
C THR A 2 1.42 5.48 -21.82
N LYS A 3 2.57 5.10 -22.36
CA LYS A 3 3.40 4.03 -21.81
C LYS A 3 4.20 4.62 -20.65
N LEU A 4 4.14 3.99 -19.49
CA LEU A 4 5.05 4.26 -18.37
C LEU A 4 6.26 3.35 -18.59
N PRO A 5 7.41 3.86 -19.07
CA PRO A 5 8.45 3.02 -19.67
C PRO A 5 9.43 2.43 -18.64
N THR A 6 9.45 2.96 -17.42
CA THR A 6 10.39 2.62 -16.35
C THR A 6 9.62 2.34 -15.06
N LEU A 7 10.22 1.58 -14.14
CA LEU A 7 9.63 1.31 -12.84
C LEU A 7 9.37 2.61 -12.06
N THR A 8 10.33 3.55 -12.03
CA THR A 8 10.16 4.84 -11.36
C THR A 8 8.96 5.63 -11.91
N ALA A 9 8.86 5.82 -13.23
CA ALA A 9 7.72 6.49 -13.84
C ALA A 9 6.37 5.80 -13.54
N TYR A 10 6.37 4.47 -13.39
CA TYR A 10 5.20 3.73 -12.95
C TYR A 10 4.85 4.01 -11.50
N VAL A 11 5.81 3.86 -10.59
CA VAL A 11 5.65 4.14 -9.15
C VAL A 11 5.20 5.58 -8.92
N ASP A 12 5.79 6.57 -9.61
CA ASP A 12 5.38 7.98 -9.53
C ASP A 12 3.92 8.20 -9.93
N ALA A 13 3.44 7.46 -10.92
CA ALA A 13 2.04 7.52 -11.33
C ALA A 13 1.13 6.85 -10.30
N MET A 14 1.55 5.71 -9.75
CA MET A 14 0.81 4.99 -8.71
C MET A 14 0.76 5.79 -7.40
N GLN A 15 1.83 6.51 -7.04
CA GLN A 15 1.86 7.38 -5.85
C GLN A 15 0.81 8.49 -5.95
N LYS A 16 0.62 9.07 -7.14
CA LYS A 16 -0.44 10.08 -7.36
C LYS A 16 -1.84 9.47 -7.22
N LEU A 17 -2.02 8.23 -7.66
CA LEU A 17 -3.28 7.50 -7.47
C LEU A 17 -3.51 7.14 -6.00
N LEU A 18 -2.47 6.71 -5.29
CA LEU A 18 -2.52 6.43 -3.85
C LEU A 18 -2.94 7.69 -3.09
N ALA A 19 -2.27 8.81 -3.33
CA ALA A 19 -2.59 10.10 -2.73
C ALA A 19 -4.05 10.49 -3.00
N PHE A 20 -4.54 10.29 -4.23
CA PHE A 20 -5.94 10.55 -4.57
C PHE A 20 -6.92 9.64 -3.83
N ILE A 21 -6.65 8.34 -3.75
CA ILE A 21 -7.50 7.37 -3.04
C ILE A 21 -7.57 7.72 -1.54
N LEU A 22 -6.47 8.17 -0.95
CA LEU A 22 -6.39 8.52 0.46
C LEU A 22 -7.13 9.81 0.83
N GLN A 23 -7.48 10.65 -0.16
CA GLN A 23 -8.39 11.79 0.04
C GLN A 23 -9.87 11.38 0.10
N ILE A 24 -10.21 10.14 -0.24
CA ILE A 24 -11.59 9.65 -0.09
C ILE A 24 -11.90 9.51 1.41
N PRO A 25 -12.97 10.14 1.92
CA PRO A 25 -13.17 10.20 3.36
C PRO A 25 -13.58 8.82 3.91
N PRO A 26 -13.10 8.43 5.11
CA PRO A 26 -13.48 7.19 5.80
C PRO A 26 -14.86 7.31 6.47
N ILE A 27 -15.84 7.87 5.75
CA ILE A 27 -17.23 7.99 6.21
C ILE A 27 -18.16 7.54 5.09
N ASP A 28 -19.26 6.93 5.47
CA ASP A 28 -20.28 6.46 4.54
C ASP A 28 -20.90 7.65 3.78
N PRO A 29 -21.21 7.49 2.47
CA PRO A 29 -21.19 6.25 1.70
C PRO A 29 -19.84 5.93 1.01
N SER A 30 -18.80 6.73 1.25
CA SER A 30 -17.55 6.68 0.48
C SER A 30 -16.55 5.63 0.98
N THR A 31 -16.74 5.07 2.17
CA THR A 31 -15.79 4.10 2.74
C THR A 31 -15.54 2.89 1.83
N HIS A 32 -16.59 2.30 1.25
CA HIS A 32 -16.43 1.17 0.32
C HIS A 32 -15.64 1.54 -0.95
N LEU A 33 -15.79 2.78 -1.43
CA LEU A 33 -15.07 3.26 -2.61
C LEU A 33 -13.57 3.35 -2.33
N ARG A 34 -13.20 3.87 -1.15
CA ARG A 34 -11.80 3.95 -0.70
C ARG A 34 -11.16 2.56 -0.66
N THR A 35 -11.83 1.60 0.00
CA THR A 35 -11.36 0.22 0.11
C THR A 35 -11.23 -0.44 -1.26
N ALA A 36 -12.25 -0.31 -2.13
CA ALA A 36 -12.26 -0.93 -3.44
C ALA A 36 -11.14 -0.40 -4.35
N PHE A 37 -10.90 0.91 -4.34
CA PHE A 37 -9.79 1.49 -5.11
C PHE A 37 -8.43 1.13 -4.55
N LEU A 38 -8.26 1.08 -3.23
CA LEU A 38 -6.98 0.68 -2.65
C LEU A 38 -6.68 -0.80 -2.95
N LEU A 39 -7.67 -1.70 -2.84
CA LEU A 39 -7.55 -3.11 -3.29
C LEU A 39 -7.13 -3.20 -4.75
N ARG A 40 -7.72 -2.36 -5.61
CA ARG A 40 -7.39 -2.35 -7.03
C ARG A 40 -5.95 -1.88 -7.27
N LEU A 41 -5.56 -0.78 -6.64
CA LEU A 41 -4.20 -0.23 -6.75
C LEU A 41 -3.16 -1.25 -6.26
N THR A 42 -3.38 -1.87 -5.10
CA THR A 42 -2.48 -2.91 -4.57
C THR A 42 -2.34 -4.07 -5.55
N GLY A 43 -3.45 -4.60 -6.08
CA GLY A 43 -3.39 -5.66 -7.08
C GLY A 43 -2.64 -5.26 -8.35
N ASP A 44 -2.86 -4.04 -8.84
CA ASP A 44 -2.19 -3.53 -10.04
C ASP A 44 -0.68 -3.34 -9.81
N VAL A 45 -0.26 -2.80 -8.66
CA VAL A 45 1.16 -2.68 -8.27
C VAL A 45 1.81 -4.06 -8.18
N MET A 46 1.25 -4.97 -7.38
CA MET A 46 1.84 -6.29 -7.15
C MET A 46 2.00 -7.11 -8.43
N THR A 47 1.11 -6.89 -9.41
CA THR A 47 1.15 -7.61 -10.69
C THR A 47 2.03 -6.91 -11.73
N SER A 48 2.11 -5.57 -11.71
CA SER A 48 2.77 -4.80 -12.77
C SER A 48 4.25 -4.57 -12.52
N VAL A 49 4.69 -4.46 -11.25
CA VAL A 49 6.09 -4.23 -10.90
C VAL A 49 7.02 -5.29 -11.51
N PRO A 50 6.71 -6.61 -11.43
CA PRO A 50 7.52 -7.63 -12.07
C PRO A 50 7.65 -7.52 -13.60
N GLY A 51 6.78 -6.74 -14.25
CA GLY A 51 6.85 -6.46 -15.68
C GLY A 51 7.99 -5.52 -16.09
N TYR A 52 8.65 -4.85 -15.14
CA TYR A 52 9.81 -4.00 -15.38
C TYR A 52 11.11 -4.76 -15.08
N PRO A 53 12.22 -4.48 -15.78
CA PRO A 53 13.52 -5.06 -15.43
C PRO A 53 13.94 -4.61 -14.02
N PRO A 54 14.32 -5.53 -13.12
CA PRO A 54 14.77 -5.17 -11.78
C PRO A 54 16.11 -4.43 -11.84
N GLN A 55 16.15 -3.23 -11.26
CA GLN A 55 17.34 -2.39 -11.20
C GLN A 55 17.60 -1.94 -9.77
N MET A 56 18.82 -2.20 -9.27
CA MET A 56 19.22 -1.84 -7.90
C MET A 56 19.00 -0.35 -7.58
N THR A 57 19.14 0.53 -8.57
CA THR A 57 18.96 1.98 -8.42
C THR A 57 17.50 2.42 -8.24
N GLU A 58 16.53 1.57 -8.61
CA GLU A 58 15.09 1.89 -8.53
C GLU A 58 14.43 1.22 -7.30
N LEU A 59 15.13 0.29 -6.62
CA LEU A 59 14.55 -0.49 -5.54
C LEU A 59 14.21 0.33 -4.30
N GLN A 60 15.01 1.34 -3.95
CA GLN A 60 14.68 2.23 -2.82
C GLN A 60 13.35 2.95 -3.09
N THR A 61 13.16 3.49 -4.29
CA THR A 61 11.91 4.18 -4.66
C THR A 61 10.71 3.25 -4.63
N LEU A 62 10.88 1.99 -5.07
CA LEU A 62 9.82 0.99 -4.93
C LEU A 62 9.53 0.69 -3.47
N LEU A 63 10.56 0.49 -2.65
CA LEU A 63 10.42 0.17 -1.23
C LEU A 63 9.70 1.30 -0.47
N ASP A 64 10.09 2.55 -0.71
CA ASP A 64 9.44 3.74 -0.12
C ASP A 64 7.93 3.77 -0.47
N PHE A 65 7.59 3.49 -1.74
CA PHE A 65 6.20 3.41 -2.18
C PHE A 65 5.43 2.25 -1.51
N LEU A 66 6.07 1.10 -1.33
CA LEU A 66 5.43 -0.06 -0.70
C LEU A 66 5.21 0.16 0.80
N ASP A 67 6.11 0.88 1.48
CA ASP A 67 5.93 1.33 2.86
C ASP A 67 4.75 2.31 2.98
N ASP A 68 4.67 3.31 2.10
CA ASP A 68 3.51 4.20 2.01
C ASP A 68 2.19 3.43 1.79
N LEU A 69 2.24 2.38 0.96
CA LEU A 69 1.09 1.53 0.69
C LEU A 69 0.70 0.67 1.92
N ASP A 70 1.68 0.23 2.72
CA ASP A 70 1.44 -0.47 3.98
C ASP A 70 0.76 0.45 5.00
N GLN A 71 1.28 1.67 5.19
CA GLN A 71 0.67 2.66 6.06
C GLN A 71 -0.73 3.08 5.60
N ALA A 72 -0.93 3.23 4.29
CA ALA A 72 -2.23 3.51 3.69
C ALA A 72 -3.27 2.43 4.04
N TRP A 73 -2.87 1.15 4.01
CA TRP A 73 -3.73 0.05 4.40
C TRP A 73 -4.04 0.05 5.90
N SER A 74 -3.05 0.30 6.75
CA SER A 74 -3.25 0.49 8.19
C SER A 74 -4.32 1.56 8.47
N ALA A 75 -4.22 2.72 7.80
CA ALA A 75 -5.19 3.81 7.93
C ALA A 75 -6.60 3.40 7.47
N VAL A 76 -6.71 2.67 6.35
CA VAL A 76 -8.01 2.18 5.84
C VAL A 76 -8.64 1.14 6.77
N LEU A 77 -7.86 0.17 7.25
CA LEU A 77 -8.33 -0.86 8.17
C LEU A 77 -8.86 -0.27 9.49
N LYS A 78 -8.27 0.85 9.94
CA LYS A 78 -8.66 1.58 11.16
C LYS A 78 -9.76 2.64 10.94
N ASN A 79 -10.26 2.84 9.72
CA ASN A 79 -11.17 3.92 9.37
C ASN A 79 -10.62 5.33 9.68
N GLN A 80 -9.33 5.52 9.52
CA GLN A 80 -8.64 6.78 9.81
C GLN A 80 -8.56 7.68 8.57
N VAL A 81 -8.47 8.99 8.78
CA VAL A 81 -8.11 9.92 7.70
C VAL A 81 -6.60 9.87 7.47
N TRP A 82 -6.16 10.21 6.26
CA TRP A 82 -4.74 10.24 5.93
C TRP A 82 -4.14 11.62 6.21
N ASP A 83 -3.04 11.67 6.94
CA ASP A 83 -2.19 12.85 7.03
C ASP A 83 -1.03 12.75 6.03
N PRO A 84 -1.05 13.50 4.92
CA PRO A 84 -0.01 13.44 3.90
C PRO A 84 1.33 14.03 4.36
N ALA A 85 1.37 14.81 5.45
CA ALA A 85 2.62 15.37 5.97
C ALA A 85 3.37 14.36 6.85
N ALA A 86 2.62 13.55 7.61
CA ALA A 86 3.17 12.52 8.48
C ALA A 86 3.29 11.15 7.79
N GLY A 87 2.54 10.90 6.71
CA GLY A 87 2.54 9.59 6.04
C GLY A 87 1.80 8.51 6.83
N GLU A 88 0.83 8.89 7.65
CA GLU A 88 0.13 7.96 8.55
C GLU A 88 -1.38 8.25 8.66
N GLY A 89 -2.10 7.25 9.17
CA GLY A 89 -3.50 7.38 9.52
C GLY A 89 -3.69 8.11 10.85
N VAL A 90 -4.58 9.10 10.87
CA VAL A 90 -4.97 9.83 12.09
C VAL A 90 -6.47 9.74 12.34
N ASP A 91 -6.86 9.81 13.61
CA ASP A 91 -8.27 9.69 13.99
C ASP A 91 -9.10 10.87 13.47
N LEU A 92 -10.26 10.56 12.91
CA LEU A 92 -11.21 11.58 12.48
C LEU A 92 -11.89 12.21 13.70
N ILE A 93 -11.52 13.46 13.99
CA ILE A 93 -12.16 14.24 15.05
C ILE A 93 -13.36 15.01 14.46
N VAL A 94 -14.58 14.64 14.86
CA VAL A 94 -15.79 15.38 14.50
C VAL A 94 -16.20 16.29 15.66
N PRO A 95 -16.21 17.62 15.47
CA PRO A 95 -16.69 18.55 16.49
C PRO A 95 -18.18 18.33 16.80
N VAL A 96 -18.52 18.21 18.08
CA VAL A 96 -19.88 17.90 18.55
C VAL A 96 -20.89 18.99 18.15
N ASP A 97 -20.45 20.24 18.08
CA ASP A 97 -21.24 21.40 17.64
C ASP A 97 -21.70 21.32 16.17
N LYS A 98 -21.04 20.49 15.35
CA LYS A 98 -21.44 20.24 13.96
C LYS A 98 -22.49 19.14 13.83
N ILE A 99 -22.78 18.40 14.91
CA ILE A 99 -23.80 17.35 14.93
C ILE A 99 -25.13 17.99 15.31
N LYS A 100 -25.99 18.25 14.32
CA LYS A 100 -27.32 18.82 14.58
C LYS A 100 -28.32 17.72 14.93
N PRO A 101 -29.23 17.97 15.90
CA PRO A 101 -30.34 17.07 16.16
C PRO A 101 -31.19 16.86 14.90
N GLY A 102 -31.30 15.62 14.44
CA GLY A 102 -32.08 15.25 13.25
C GLY A 102 -31.27 14.98 11.98
N ASP A 103 -29.97 15.30 11.95
CA ASP A 103 -29.09 14.90 10.85
C ASP A 103 -28.78 13.39 10.92
N PRO A 104 -28.52 12.74 9.77
CA PRO A 104 -28.09 11.35 9.76
C PRO A 104 -26.83 11.15 10.62
N PRO A 105 -26.74 10.07 11.41
CA PRO A 105 -25.53 9.77 12.16
C PRO A 105 -24.35 9.58 11.20
N ILE A 106 -23.20 10.14 11.57
CA ILE A 106 -21.94 9.86 10.88
C ILE A 106 -21.60 8.39 11.12
N ARG A 107 -21.38 7.65 10.05
CA ARG A 107 -21.08 6.22 10.07
C ARG A 107 -19.85 5.96 9.22
N SER A 108 -19.12 4.91 9.58
CA SER A 108 -18.14 4.29 8.69
C SER A 108 -18.37 2.79 8.69
N SER A 109 -18.38 2.20 7.50
CA SER A 109 -18.44 0.77 7.31
C SER A 109 -17.01 0.19 7.30
N PRO A 110 -16.63 -0.68 8.26
CA PRO A 110 -15.30 -1.26 8.26
C PRO A 110 -15.08 -2.18 7.05
N VAL A 111 -13.82 -2.41 6.69
CA VAL A 111 -13.43 -3.37 5.65
C VAL A 111 -14.02 -4.75 5.98
N SER A 112 -14.76 -5.31 5.03
CA SER A 112 -15.43 -6.60 5.21
C SER A 112 -14.44 -7.77 5.27
N GLN A 113 -14.88 -8.91 5.81
CA GLN A 113 -14.04 -10.12 5.86
C GLN A 113 -13.59 -10.58 4.47
N THR A 114 -14.47 -10.48 3.46
CA THR A 114 -14.13 -10.83 2.07
C THR A 114 -13.06 -9.90 1.50
N GLU A 115 -13.14 -8.60 1.77
CA GLU A 115 -12.10 -7.64 1.36
C GLU A 115 -10.77 -7.89 2.09
N ARG A 116 -10.81 -8.22 3.39
CA ARG A 116 -9.62 -8.63 4.16
C ARG A 116 -8.97 -9.88 3.59
N THR A 117 -9.75 -10.92 3.30
CA THR A 117 -9.23 -12.14 2.65
C THR A 117 -8.60 -11.83 1.29
N ARG A 118 -9.25 -10.97 0.49
CA ARG A 118 -8.70 -10.56 -0.80
C ARG A 118 -7.39 -9.79 -0.65
N LEU A 119 -7.31 -8.85 0.30
CA LEU A 119 -6.08 -8.11 0.60
C LEU A 119 -4.95 -9.07 0.98
N HIS A 120 -5.20 -9.95 1.95
CA HIS A 120 -4.21 -10.95 2.37
C HIS A 120 -3.69 -11.78 1.19
N SER A 121 -4.58 -12.29 0.33
CA SER A 121 -4.14 -13.03 -0.87
C SER A 121 -3.28 -12.19 -1.82
N LEU A 122 -3.64 -10.92 -2.05
CA LEU A 122 -2.85 -10.00 -2.88
C LEU A 122 -1.46 -9.75 -2.30
N LEU A 123 -1.35 -9.56 -0.98
CA LEU A 123 -0.08 -9.30 -0.32
C LEU A 123 0.82 -10.53 -0.36
N VAL A 124 0.33 -11.70 0.07
CA VAL A 124 1.13 -12.94 0.11
C VAL A 124 1.61 -13.37 -1.28
N THR A 125 0.74 -13.29 -2.28
CA THR A 125 1.14 -13.65 -3.66
C THR A 125 2.02 -12.56 -4.28
N GLY A 126 1.75 -11.29 -3.97
CA GLY A 126 2.52 -10.16 -4.45
C GLY A 126 3.95 -10.14 -3.93
N THR A 127 4.16 -10.35 -2.62
CA THR A 127 5.49 -10.40 -2.01
C THR A 127 6.31 -11.56 -2.56
N ALA A 128 5.74 -12.75 -2.67
CA ALA A 128 6.41 -13.89 -3.31
C ALA A 128 6.80 -13.59 -4.78
N GLY A 129 5.92 -12.92 -5.53
CA GLY A 129 6.23 -12.49 -6.90
C GLY A 129 7.33 -11.43 -6.98
N LEU A 130 7.41 -10.52 -6.01
CA LEU A 130 8.48 -9.53 -5.89
C LEU A 130 9.82 -10.19 -5.53
N GLU A 131 9.83 -11.16 -4.62
CA GLU A 131 11.01 -11.96 -4.29
C GLU A 131 11.57 -12.69 -5.52
N GLU A 132 10.70 -13.39 -6.26
CA GLU A 132 11.07 -14.04 -7.52
C GLU A 132 11.62 -13.03 -8.52
N TRP A 133 10.96 -11.88 -8.68
CA TRP A 133 11.40 -10.81 -9.57
C TRP A 133 12.79 -10.27 -9.20
N MET A 134 13.10 -10.10 -7.92
CA MET A 134 14.40 -9.63 -7.45
C MET A 134 15.55 -10.60 -7.75
N THR A 135 15.28 -11.88 -7.99
CA THR A 135 16.32 -12.82 -8.47
C THR A 135 16.92 -12.43 -9.81
N GLY A 136 16.21 -11.61 -10.60
CA GLY A 136 16.68 -11.05 -11.87
C GLY A 136 17.63 -9.85 -11.75
N LEU A 137 17.94 -9.40 -10.53
CA LEU A 137 18.85 -8.28 -10.31
C LEU A 137 20.25 -8.58 -10.87
N ASN A 138 20.87 -7.57 -11.48
CA ASN A 138 22.28 -7.66 -11.87
C ASN A 138 23.19 -7.47 -10.64
N THR A 139 23.45 -8.56 -9.94
CA THR A 139 24.23 -8.62 -8.70
C THR A 139 25.72 -8.85 -8.93
N ARG A 140 26.20 -8.81 -10.19
CA ARG A 140 27.60 -9.14 -10.56
C ARG A 140 28.07 -10.53 -10.08
N GLY A 141 27.15 -11.48 -9.98
CA GLY A 141 27.44 -12.87 -9.59
C GLY A 141 27.30 -13.17 -8.10
N GLU A 142 26.86 -12.21 -7.30
CA GLU A 142 26.49 -12.41 -5.89
C GLU A 142 25.02 -12.84 -5.76
N ASP A 143 24.65 -13.45 -4.63
CA ASP A 143 23.24 -13.67 -4.30
C ASP A 143 22.51 -12.32 -4.11
N TYR A 144 21.26 -12.22 -4.57
CA TYR A 144 20.52 -10.95 -4.52
C TYR A 144 20.26 -10.49 -3.09
N GLN A 145 20.07 -11.41 -2.12
CA GLN A 145 19.88 -11.06 -0.71
C GLN A 145 21.13 -10.40 -0.14
N ILE A 146 22.32 -10.91 -0.50
CA ILE A 146 23.61 -10.29 -0.13
C ILE A 146 23.74 -8.90 -0.75
N ALA A 147 23.35 -8.75 -2.02
CA ALA A 147 23.39 -7.47 -2.71
C ALA A 147 22.44 -6.44 -2.06
N LEU A 148 21.23 -6.85 -1.68
CA LEU A 148 20.26 -6.02 -0.94
C LEU A 148 20.76 -5.67 0.46
N GLN A 149 21.37 -6.63 1.17
CA GLN A 149 21.92 -6.39 2.51
C GLN A 149 23.01 -5.32 2.46
N ARG A 150 23.91 -5.39 1.47
CA ARG A 150 24.95 -4.37 1.26
C ARG A 150 24.37 -3.01 0.91
N ALA A 151 23.25 -2.98 0.20
CA ALA A 151 22.52 -1.75 -0.13
C ALA A 151 21.68 -1.21 1.05
N GLY A 152 21.57 -1.96 2.15
CA GLY A 152 20.72 -1.59 3.29
C GLY A 152 19.22 -1.79 3.05
N LEU A 153 18.84 -2.52 2.01
CA LEU A 153 17.44 -2.66 1.56
C LEU A 153 16.77 -3.94 2.05
N LEU A 154 17.56 -4.97 2.41
CA LEU A 154 17.05 -6.31 2.70
C LEU A 154 15.95 -6.30 3.78
N GLN A 155 16.20 -5.63 4.91
CA GLN A 155 15.25 -5.57 6.02
C GLN A 155 13.90 -4.95 5.60
N GLY A 156 13.91 -3.90 4.77
CA GLY A 156 12.68 -3.29 4.31
C GLY A 156 11.86 -4.21 3.41
N PHE A 157 12.52 -5.04 2.59
CA PHE A 157 11.84 -6.06 1.80
C PHE A 157 11.32 -7.22 2.66
N ASP A 158 12.06 -7.63 3.69
CA ASP A 158 11.63 -8.66 4.64
C ASP A 158 10.43 -8.21 5.49
N ASP A 159 10.34 -6.92 5.82
CA ASP A 159 9.29 -6.35 6.65
C ASP A 159 8.06 -5.85 5.85
N LEU A 160 8.01 -6.11 4.53
CA LEU A 160 6.94 -5.65 3.66
C LEU A 160 5.56 -6.06 4.19
N PHE A 161 4.68 -5.06 4.33
CA PHE A 161 3.30 -5.24 4.79
C PHE A 161 3.15 -5.80 6.20
N SER A 162 4.21 -5.80 7.01
CA SER A 162 4.16 -6.27 8.38
C SER A 162 3.12 -5.52 9.22
N VAL A 163 2.94 -4.21 8.99
CA VAL A 163 1.92 -3.41 9.69
C VAL A 163 0.53 -3.88 9.28
N THR A 164 0.23 -3.92 7.99
CA THR A 164 -1.08 -4.35 7.47
C THR A 164 -1.44 -5.77 7.91
N LEU A 165 -0.49 -6.71 7.85
CA LEU A 165 -0.70 -8.10 8.27
C LEU A 165 -1.00 -8.19 9.78
N SER A 166 -0.28 -7.41 10.59
CA SER A 166 -0.54 -7.30 12.04
C SER A 166 -1.94 -6.76 12.34
N GLU A 167 -2.37 -5.70 11.64
CA GLU A 167 -3.72 -5.11 11.76
C GLU A 167 -4.84 -6.06 11.29
N MET A 168 -4.51 -6.99 10.40
CA MET A 168 -5.43 -8.06 9.99
C MET A 168 -5.51 -9.22 10.98
N GLY A 169 -4.62 -9.27 11.99
CA GLY A 169 -4.51 -10.38 12.93
C GLY A 169 -3.86 -11.62 12.32
N THR A 170 -3.15 -11.46 11.21
CA THR A 170 -2.40 -12.51 10.52
C THR A 170 -0.92 -12.29 10.84
N GLN A 171 -0.37 -13.06 11.78
CA GLN A 171 1.08 -13.11 11.97
C GLN A 171 1.70 -13.94 10.84
N VAL A 172 2.87 -13.50 10.36
CA VAL A 172 3.81 -14.32 9.57
C VAL A 172 4.50 -15.30 10.51
#